data_AF-A0A6N4QET5-F1
#
_entry.id   AF-A0A6N4QET5-F1
#
_cell.length_a   1.000
_cell.length_b   1.000
_cell.length_c   1.000
_cell.angle_alpha   90.00
_cell.angle_beta   90.00
_cell.angle_gamma   90.00
#
_symmetry.space_group_name_H-M   'P 1'
#
loop_
_entity.id
_entity.type
_entity.pdbx_description
1 polymer ?
#
loop_
_entity_poly.entity_id
_entity_poly.type
_entity_poly.pdbx_seq_one_letter_code
_entity_poly.pdbx_strand_id
1 'polypeptide(L)'
;MIRMETPEEEQDFLYYQKNCNHSEIKDLTEILRYISFYDAILTAKQCMESNKEELVQIEKQTKKKIFDLIVLPKLEILESEISNEELIPLVTDLRKEWEKTIYIFSNLYKSNEVLFLGKEREYTLAINRVLYSEMPETRRKTLVLRLLQDMKSHNKSTYQLFYYSKQNPWSSANLTEENFESKKFFLSLLEEWKIDPDFDLEKLTSLKEFQSCLEEIPNTNQKIRILGFFGFFSDYGRFTTKDQTNFSKTNQTRVRFIRQTLFRSHHFHRRLENVLTSCKNSIQSIKEL
;
A
#
# COMPACT_ATOMS: atom_id res chain seq x y z
N MET A 1 1.56 -14.47 -3.21
CA MET A 1 0.15 -14.33 -2.88
C MET A 1 -0.01 -13.23 -1.83
N ILE A 2 -0.37 -12.02 -2.26
CA ILE A 2 -1.31 -11.16 -1.50
C ILE A 2 -2.39 -12.13 -0.99
N ARG A 3 -2.83 -12.10 0.29
CA ARG A 3 -3.82 -13.08 0.79
C ARG A 3 -4.90 -13.23 -0.28
N MET A 4 -4.87 -14.35 -0.99
CA MET A 4 -5.82 -14.56 -2.06
C MET A 4 -7.12 -14.87 -1.37
N GLU A 5 -8.15 -14.16 -1.79
CA GLU A 5 -9.51 -14.36 -1.32
C GLU A 5 -9.82 -15.84 -1.45
N THR A 6 -10.39 -16.41 -0.39
CA THR A 6 -10.79 -17.80 -0.43
C THR A 6 -11.86 -17.98 -1.50
N PRO A 7 -11.96 -19.16 -2.14
CA PRO A 7 -13.03 -19.44 -3.10
C PRO A 7 -14.42 -19.14 -2.53
N GLU A 8 -14.63 -19.36 -1.24
CA GLU A 8 -15.86 -19.02 -0.52
C GLU A 8 -16.10 -17.51 -0.45
N GLU A 9 -15.10 -16.72 -0.09
CA GLU A 9 -15.17 -15.25 -0.05
C GLU A 9 -15.49 -14.67 -1.45
N GLU A 10 -14.90 -15.23 -2.51
CA GLU A 10 -15.21 -14.84 -3.89
C GLU A 10 -16.65 -15.19 -4.28
N GLN A 11 -17.14 -16.36 -3.89
CA GLN A 11 -18.54 -16.75 -4.14
C GLN A 11 -19.53 -15.81 -3.44
N ASP A 12 -19.24 -15.43 -2.19
CA ASP A 12 -20.04 -14.45 -1.45
C ASP A 12 -20.06 -13.11 -2.17
N PHE A 13 -18.90 -12.61 -2.60
CA PHE A 13 -18.80 -11.38 -3.39
C PHE A 13 -19.69 -11.42 -4.64
N LEU A 14 -19.55 -12.47 -5.45
CA LEU A 14 -20.31 -12.65 -6.68
C LEU A 14 -21.82 -12.76 -6.42
N TYR A 15 -22.21 -13.45 -5.33
CA TYR A 15 -23.61 -13.54 -4.90
C TYR A 15 -24.19 -12.16 -4.58
N TYR A 16 -23.55 -11.40 -3.71
CA TYR A 16 -24.05 -10.07 -3.33
C TYR A 16 -24.04 -9.10 -4.52
N GLN A 17 -22.99 -9.13 -5.34
CA GLN A 17 -22.88 -8.26 -6.52
C GLN A 17 -23.96 -8.57 -7.55
N LYS A 18 -24.31 -9.84 -7.76
CA LYS A 18 -25.40 -10.25 -8.65
C LYS A 18 -26.76 -9.70 -8.18
N ASN A 19 -27.02 -9.78 -6.88
CA ASN A 19 -28.31 -9.42 -6.27
C ASN A 19 -28.47 -7.92 -5.93
N CYS A 20 -27.38 -7.14 -5.92
CA CYS A 20 -27.46 -5.69 -5.92
C CYS A 20 -28.24 -5.24 -7.17
N ASN A 21 -29.21 -4.32 -7.05
CA ASN A 21 -30.00 -3.86 -8.20
C ASN A 21 -29.59 -2.45 -8.70
N HIS A 22 -28.60 -1.84 -8.05
CA HIS A 22 -28.14 -0.49 -8.36
C HIS A 22 -26.85 -0.52 -9.20
N SER A 23 -26.95 -0.19 -10.50
CA SER A 23 -25.84 -0.29 -11.45
C SER A 23 -24.60 0.49 -11.04
N GLU A 24 -24.75 1.74 -10.62
CA GLU A 24 -23.61 2.57 -10.21
C GLU A 24 -22.91 2.02 -8.97
N ILE A 25 -23.63 1.38 -8.04
CA ILE A 25 -22.99 0.78 -6.87
C ILE A 25 -22.23 -0.48 -7.30
N LYS A 26 -22.77 -1.29 -8.21
CA LYS A 26 -22.01 -2.43 -8.78
C LYS A 26 -20.70 -1.97 -9.40
N ASP A 27 -20.75 -0.93 -10.22
CA ASP A 27 -19.57 -0.35 -10.87
C ASP A 27 -18.53 0.13 -9.85
N LEU A 28 -18.97 0.87 -8.82
CA LEU A 28 -18.07 1.31 -7.76
C LEU A 28 -17.50 0.15 -6.94
N THR A 29 -18.29 -0.91 -6.75
CA THR A 29 -17.87 -2.09 -5.99
C THR A 29 -16.79 -2.86 -6.75
N GLU A 30 -16.87 -2.94 -8.09
CA GLU A 30 -15.80 -3.48 -8.92
C GLU A 30 -14.49 -2.70 -8.76
N ILE A 31 -14.57 -1.36 -8.79
CA ILE A 31 -13.39 -0.51 -8.55
C ILE A 31 -12.85 -0.70 -7.13
N LEU A 32 -13.74 -0.74 -6.14
CA LEU A 32 -13.38 -0.92 -4.73
C LEU A 32 -12.71 -2.27 -4.48
N ARG A 33 -13.10 -3.32 -5.23
CA ARG A 33 -12.48 -4.65 -5.16
C ARG A 33 -10.97 -4.61 -5.41
N TYR A 34 -10.48 -3.76 -6.31
CA TYR A 34 -9.03 -3.55 -6.53
C TYR A 34 -8.31 -3.00 -5.31
N ILE A 35 -9.01 -2.22 -4.49
CA ILE A 35 -8.40 -1.42 -3.43
C ILE A 35 -8.54 -2.14 -2.09
N SER A 36 -9.74 -2.65 -1.81
CA SER A 36 -10.14 -3.37 -0.60
C SER A 36 -11.28 -4.33 -0.91
N PHE A 37 -10.96 -5.61 -1.02
CA PHE A 37 -11.93 -6.67 -1.32
C PHE A 37 -13.05 -6.76 -0.28
N TYR A 38 -12.73 -6.66 1.02
CA TYR A 38 -13.75 -6.75 2.07
C TYR A 38 -14.67 -5.53 2.10
N ASP A 39 -14.14 -4.32 1.84
CA ASP A 39 -15.01 -3.16 1.69
C ASP A 39 -15.93 -3.33 0.47
N ALA A 40 -15.45 -3.99 -0.60
CA ALA A 40 -16.26 -4.32 -1.76
C ALA A 40 -17.37 -5.32 -1.43
N ILE A 41 -17.08 -6.44 -0.74
CA ILE A 41 -18.11 -7.39 -0.26
C ILE A 41 -19.15 -6.69 0.61
N LEU A 42 -18.70 -5.92 1.61
CA LEU A 42 -19.62 -5.24 2.53
C LEU A 42 -20.51 -4.25 1.79
N THR A 43 -19.98 -3.53 0.82
CA THR A 43 -20.75 -2.59 -0.02
C THR A 43 -21.75 -3.33 -0.91
N ALA A 44 -21.35 -4.47 -1.52
CA ALA A 44 -22.25 -5.30 -2.32
C ALA A 44 -23.41 -5.83 -1.48
N LYS A 45 -23.12 -6.30 -0.26
CA LYS A 45 -24.12 -6.78 0.69
C LYS A 45 -25.09 -5.67 1.09
N GLN A 46 -24.59 -4.49 1.46
CA GLN A 46 -25.42 -3.34 1.78
C GLN A 46 -26.32 -2.94 0.59
N CYS A 47 -25.80 -2.96 -0.63
CA CYS A 47 -26.61 -2.69 -1.82
C CYS A 47 -27.79 -3.67 -1.98
N MET A 48 -27.58 -4.94 -1.66
CA MET A 48 -28.62 -5.97 -1.74
C MET A 48 -29.71 -5.76 -0.68
N GLU A 49 -29.35 -5.33 0.52
CA GLU A 49 -30.24 -5.24 1.69
C GLU A 49 -30.97 -3.89 1.79
N SER A 50 -30.44 -2.83 1.16
CA SER A 50 -30.92 -1.46 1.34
C SER A 50 -32.09 -1.03 0.44
N ASN A 51 -32.87 -0.08 0.94
CA ASN A 51 -33.94 0.57 0.19
C ASN A 51 -33.42 1.72 -0.71
N LYS A 52 -34.29 2.28 -1.56
CA LYS A 52 -33.90 3.29 -2.57
C LYS A 52 -33.23 4.55 -1.99
N GLU A 53 -33.65 5.02 -0.81
CA GLU A 53 -33.09 6.21 -0.18
C GLU A 53 -31.69 5.94 0.39
N GLU A 54 -31.50 4.77 1.00
CA GLU A 54 -30.21 4.30 1.52
C GLU A 54 -29.18 4.09 0.40
N LEU A 55 -29.60 3.63 -0.78
CA LEU A 55 -28.71 3.39 -1.92
C LEU A 55 -27.98 4.67 -2.35
N VAL A 56 -28.63 5.83 -2.33
CA VAL A 56 -27.99 7.11 -2.68
C VAL A 56 -26.87 7.45 -1.68
N GLN A 57 -27.10 7.16 -0.39
CA GLN A 57 -26.11 7.37 0.65
C GLN A 57 -24.94 6.38 0.50
N ILE A 58 -25.22 5.10 0.23
CA ILE A 58 -24.21 4.07 -0.01
C ILE A 58 -23.32 4.47 -1.20
N GLU A 59 -23.91 4.93 -2.31
CA GLU A 59 -23.15 5.38 -3.47
C GLU A 59 -22.17 6.50 -3.10
N LYS A 60 -22.65 7.55 -2.41
CA LYS A 60 -21.82 8.69 -1.97
C LYS A 60 -20.71 8.25 -1.03
N GLN A 61 -21.02 7.37 -0.07
CA GLN A 61 -20.03 6.84 0.87
C GLN A 61 -18.99 5.96 0.17
N THR A 62 -19.39 5.18 -0.83
CA THR A 62 -18.50 4.31 -1.61
C THR A 62 -17.54 5.14 -2.45
N LYS A 63 -18.03 6.17 -3.16
CA LYS A 63 -17.19 7.12 -3.89
C LYS A 63 -16.15 7.78 -3.00
N LYS A 64 -16.58 8.27 -1.83
CA LYS A 64 -15.68 8.85 -0.83
C LYS A 64 -14.66 7.82 -0.35
N LYS A 65 -15.08 6.59 -0.03
CA LYS A 65 -14.21 5.51 0.45
C LYS A 65 -13.13 5.15 -0.58
N ILE A 66 -13.48 5.02 -1.86
CA ILE A 66 -12.51 4.78 -2.95
C ILE A 66 -11.46 5.89 -2.96
N PHE A 67 -11.90 7.16 -2.99
CA PHE A 67 -10.98 8.30 -2.98
C PHE A 67 -10.06 8.31 -1.75
N ASP A 68 -10.66 8.09 -0.58
CA ASP A 68 -9.98 8.04 0.69
C ASP A 68 -8.90 6.93 0.72
N LEU A 69 -9.20 5.76 0.17
CA LEU A 69 -8.27 4.62 0.18
C LEU A 69 -7.13 4.74 -0.84
N ILE A 70 -7.33 5.38 -1.99
CA ILE A 70 -6.28 5.54 -3.01
C ILE A 70 -5.29 6.68 -2.70
N VAL A 71 -5.69 7.64 -1.86
CA VAL A 71 -4.86 8.80 -1.51
C VAL A 71 -4.19 8.56 -0.15
N LEU A 72 -2.85 8.49 -0.13
CA LEU A 72 -2.13 8.60 1.14
C LEU A 72 -2.34 10.00 1.71
N PRO A 73 -2.82 10.15 2.96
CA PRO A 73 -2.93 11.46 3.58
C PRO A 73 -1.57 12.15 3.62
N LYS A 74 -1.56 13.45 3.37
CA LYS A 74 -0.34 14.24 3.55
C LYS A 74 -0.04 14.37 5.04
N LEU A 75 1.17 14.02 5.43
CA LEU A 75 1.69 14.40 6.74
C LEU A 75 2.14 15.87 6.63
N GLU A 76 1.34 16.77 7.17
CA GLU A 76 1.70 18.17 7.29
C GLU A 76 2.06 18.40 8.76
N ILE A 77 3.26 18.91 9.01
CA ILE A 77 3.68 19.36 10.34
C ILE A 77 4.01 20.83 10.18
N LEU A 78 3.10 21.69 10.65
CA LEU A 78 3.32 23.12 10.70
C LEU A 78 4.07 23.44 11.99
N GLU A 79 5.40 23.49 11.92
CA GLU A 79 6.24 23.78 13.09
C GLU A 79 5.87 25.13 13.76
N SER A 80 5.35 26.09 12.98
CA SER A 80 4.83 27.38 13.47
C SER A 80 3.61 27.26 14.38
N GLU A 81 2.86 26.17 14.31
CA GLU A 81 1.68 25.90 15.15
C GLU A 81 2.06 25.19 16.47
N ILE A 82 3.32 24.77 16.62
CA ILE A 82 3.81 24.10 17.82
C ILE A 82 4.27 25.16 18.83
N SER A 83 3.38 25.52 19.76
CA SER A 83 3.65 26.53 20.78
C SER A 83 4.64 26.08 21.88
N ASN A 84 4.77 24.76 22.08
CA ASN A 84 5.63 24.17 23.10
C ASN A 84 6.96 23.68 22.48
N GLU A 85 8.06 24.34 22.82
CA GLU A 85 9.40 24.01 22.31
C GLU A 85 9.84 22.58 22.62
N GLU A 86 9.41 21.98 23.75
CA GLU A 86 9.75 20.60 24.10
C GLU A 86 9.09 19.57 23.16
N LEU A 87 8.04 19.96 22.43
CA LEU A 87 7.32 19.08 21.52
C LEU A 87 8.02 18.98 20.15
N ILE A 88 8.76 20.02 19.75
CA ILE A 88 9.49 20.09 18.47
C ILE A 88 10.42 18.88 18.24
N PRO A 89 11.32 18.52 19.18
CA PRO A 89 12.20 17.36 18.98
C PRO A 89 11.42 16.04 18.90
N LEU A 90 10.34 15.90 19.68
CA LEU A 90 9.50 14.71 19.67
C LEU A 90 8.77 14.54 18.34
N VAL A 91 8.27 15.64 17.78
CA VAL A 91 7.59 15.65 16.48
C VAL A 91 8.58 15.38 15.34
N THR A 92 9.80 15.87 15.47
CA THR A 92 10.89 15.57 14.52
C THR A 92 11.22 14.08 14.52
N ASP A 93 11.34 13.47 15.69
CA ASP A 93 11.59 12.02 15.81
C ASP A 93 10.39 11.19 15.33
N LEU A 94 9.16 11.65 15.62
CA LEU A 94 7.93 11.04 15.12
C LEU A 94 7.88 11.06 13.58
N ARG A 95 8.25 12.17 12.95
CA ARG A 95 8.38 12.28 11.49
C ARG A 95 9.39 11.28 10.96
N LYS A 96 10.56 11.14 11.57
CA LYS A 96 11.58 10.15 11.14
C LYS A 96 11.06 8.72 11.23
N GLU A 97 10.39 8.36 12.32
CA GLU A 97 9.81 7.02 12.47
C GLU A 97 8.65 6.78 11.51
N TRP A 98 7.86 7.81 11.20
CA TRP A 98 6.86 7.78 10.14
C TRP A 98 7.49 7.53 8.78
N GLU A 99 8.57 8.23 8.42
CA GLU A 99 9.26 8.00 7.15
C GLU A 99 9.80 6.57 7.05
N LYS A 100 10.37 6.02 8.13
CA LYS A 100 10.79 4.61 8.14
C LYS A 100 9.61 3.66 7.95
N THR A 101 8.49 3.93 8.63
CA THR A 101 7.26 3.12 8.51
C THR A 101 6.81 3.08 7.05
N ILE A 102 6.73 4.26 6.40
CA ILE A 102 6.18 4.42 5.05
C ILE A 102 7.14 3.99 3.94
N TYR A 103 8.44 4.22 4.09
CA TYR A 103 9.39 4.04 2.98
C TYR A 103 10.31 2.84 3.14
N ILE A 104 10.35 2.21 4.32
CA ILE A 104 11.16 1.02 4.60
C ILE A 104 10.27 -0.15 4.99
N PHE A 105 9.55 -0.04 6.10
CA PHE A 105 8.83 -1.18 6.69
C PHE A 105 7.55 -1.55 5.94
N SER A 106 6.92 -0.60 5.25
CA SER A 106 5.81 -0.83 4.33
C SER A 106 6.16 -1.75 3.17
N ASN A 107 7.44 -1.85 2.80
CA ASN A 107 7.89 -2.70 1.69
C ASN A 107 8.02 -4.16 2.11
N LEU A 108 8.01 -4.45 3.42
CA LEU A 108 8.14 -5.81 3.91
C LEU A 108 6.80 -6.54 3.76
N TYR A 109 6.86 -7.85 3.54
CA TYR A 109 5.66 -8.67 3.49
C TYR A 109 4.93 -8.68 4.84
N LYS A 110 3.62 -8.44 4.79
CA LYS A 110 2.72 -8.49 5.94
C LYS A 110 1.53 -9.39 5.61
N SER A 111 1.52 -10.60 6.14
CA SER A 111 0.52 -11.64 5.82
C SER A 111 -0.92 -11.27 6.21
N ASN A 112 -1.08 -10.36 7.17
CA ASN A 112 -2.38 -10.02 7.77
C ASN A 112 -2.91 -8.64 7.35
N GLU A 113 -2.20 -7.88 6.52
CA GLU A 113 -2.68 -6.58 6.06
C GLU A 113 -3.54 -6.74 4.80
N VAL A 114 -4.77 -6.27 4.92
CA VAL A 114 -5.82 -6.44 3.90
C VAL A 114 -6.03 -5.15 3.09
N LEU A 115 -5.67 -4.00 3.66
CA LEU A 115 -5.92 -2.69 3.08
C LEU A 115 -4.65 -2.10 2.49
N PHE A 116 -4.75 -1.59 1.25
CA PHE A 116 -3.74 -0.74 0.64
C PHE A 116 -3.45 0.46 1.55
N LEU A 117 -2.16 0.64 1.91
CA LEU A 117 -1.67 1.70 2.79
C LEU A 117 -2.37 1.79 4.18
N GLY A 118 -2.93 0.68 4.68
CA GLY A 118 -3.80 0.69 5.86
C GLY A 118 -3.12 1.27 7.11
N LYS A 119 -1.96 0.72 7.49
CA LYS A 119 -1.23 1.16 8.68
C LYS A 119 -0.51 2.50 8.49
N GLU A 120 0.04 2.77 7.30
CA GLU A 120 0.64 4.07 7.00
C GLU A 120 -0.39 5.20 7.15
N ARG A 121 -1.60 4.96 6.64
CA ARG A 121 -2.71 5.90 6.73
C ARG A 121 -3.20 6.10 8.16
N GLU A 122 -3.37 5.02 8.92
CA GLU A 122 -3.78 5.08 10.33
C GLU A 122 -2.82 5.97 11.15
N TYR A 123 -1.51 5.74 11.02
CA TYR A 123 -0.52 6.58 11.70
C TYR A 123 -0.55 8.02 11.21
N THR A 124 -0.63 8.26 9.90
CA THR A 124 -0.65 9.63 9.37
C THR A 124 -1.85 10.42 9.89
N LEU A 125 -3.04 9.82 9.89
CA LEU A 125 -4.26 10.44 10.42
C LEU A 125 -4.17 10.65 11.94
N ALA A 126 -3.61 9.69 12.67
CA ALA A 126 -3.43 9.81 14.12
C ALA A 126 -2.46 10.95 14.48
N ILE A 127 -1.36 11.09 13.75
CA ILE A 127 -0.38 12.18 13.94
C ILE A 127 -1.06 13.51 13.66
N ASN A 128 -1.71 13.67 12.50
CA ASN A 128 -2.42 14.91 12.14
C ASN A 128 -3.48 15.26 13.20
N ARG A 129 -4.26 14.27 13.67
CA ARG A 129 -5.25 14.49 14.73
C ARG A 129 -4.61 14.98 16.02
N VAL A 130 -3.51 14.37 16.47
CA VAL A 130 -2.86 14.77 17.73
C VAL A 130 -2.25 16.17 17.63
N LEU A 131 -1.64 16.51 16.49
CA LEU A 131 -1.01 17.82 16.31
C LEU A 131 -2.03 18.96 16.20
N TYR A 132 -3.13 18.75 15.48
CA TYR A 132 -4.07 19.83 15.14
C TYR A 132 -5.36 19.85 15.96
N SER A 133 -5.58 18.89 16.87
CA SER A 133 -6.73 18.98 17.78
C SER A 133 -6.48 20.01 18.88
N GLU A 134 -7.53 20.73 19.25
CA GLU A 134 -7.57 21.58 20.43
C GLU A 134 -7.49 20.71 21.69
N MET A 135 -6.31 20.66 22.31
CA MET A 135 -6.10 19.93 23.56
C MET A 135 -4.96 20.56 24.39
N PRO A 136 -4.91 20.32 25.70
CA PRO A 136 -3.79 20.78 26.53
C PRO A 136 -2.45 20.25 26.03
N GLU A 137 -1.41 21.10 26.00
CA GLU A 137 -0.06 20.75 25.50
C GLU A 137 0.55 19.53 26.23
N THR A 138 0.30 19.38 27.53
CA THR A 138 0.74 18.22 28.31
C THR A 138 0.13 16.90 27.81
N ARG A 139 -1.16 16.94 27.44
CA ARG A 139 -1.86 15.81 26.83
C ARG A 139 -1.34 15.54 25.43
N ARG A 140 -1.11 16.58 24.62
CA ARG A 140 -0.53 16.46 23.28
C ARG A 140 0.85 15.78 23.34
N LYS A 141 1.74 16.25 24.21
CA LYS A 141 3.07 15.66 24.45
C LYS A 141 2.98 14.17 24.78
N THR A 142 2.07 13.81 25.68
CA THR A 142 1.86 12.40 26.07
C THR A 142 1.40 11.54 24.89
N LEU A 143 0.48 12.05 24.07
CA LEU A 143 0.00 11.34 22.88
C LEU A 143 1.07 11.21 21.80
N VAL A 144 1.88 12.26 21.56
CA VAL A 144 3.02 12.22 20.64
C VAL A 144 4.04 11.18 21.10
N LEU A 145 4.39 11.14 22.39
CA LEU A 145 5.28 10.13 22.96
C LEU A 145 4.74 8.71 22.75
N ARG A 146 3.45 8.51 22.99
CA ARG A 146 2.80 7.21 22.79
C ARG A 146 2.84 6.80 21.32
N LEU A 147 2.47 7.69 20.39
CA LEU A 147 2.55 7.42 18.95
C LEU A 147 3.98 7.04 18.53
N LEU A 148 4.98 7.78 19.02
CA LEU A 148 6.38 7.48 18.75
C LEU A 148 6.79 6.09 19.25
N GLN A 149 6.37 5.70 20.45
CA GLN A 149 6.64 4.38 21.02
C GLN A 149 5.93 3.28 20.24
N ASP A 150 4.65 3.47 19.91
CA ASP A 150 3.84 2.52 19.15
C ASP A 150 4.45 2.28 17.75
N MET A 151 4.86 3.34 17.07
CA MET A 151 5.52 3.24 15.76
C MET A 151 6.87 2.54 15.83
N LYS A 152 7.73 2.87 16.81
CA LYS A 152 9.02 2.18 17.02
C LYS A 152 8.81 0.70 17.30
N SER A 153 7.85 0.36 18.15
CA SER A 153 7.51 -1.02 18.48
C SER A 153 7.01 -1.78 17.25
N HIS A 154 6.10 -1.16 16.49
CA HIS A 154 5.58 -1.73 15.24
C HIS A 154 6.69 -1.96 14.22
N ASN A 155 7.53 -0.96 13.96
CA ASN A 155 8.67 -1.05 13.04
C ASN A 155 9.63 -2.17 13.42
N LYS A 156 9.97 -2.28 14.71
CA LYS A 156 10.81 -3.37 15.23
C LYS A 156 10.16 -4.73 15.02
N SER A 157 8.87 -4.86 15.34
CA SER A 157 8.12 -6.10 15.16
C SER A 157 8.07 -6.51 13.69
N THR A 158 7.76 -5.58 12.78
CA THR A 158 7.68 -5.83 11.34
C THR A 158 9.04 -6.28 10.80
N TYR A 159 10.13 -5.63 11.22
CA TYR A 159 11.48 -6.05 10.85
C TYR A 159 11.82 -7.45 11.35
N GLN A 160 11.50 -7.76 12.61
CA GLN A 160 11.75 -9.09 13.20
C GLN A 160 10.95 -10.17 12.48
N LEU A 161 9.67 -9.92 12.18
CA LEU A 161 8.84 -10.82 11.39
C LEU A 161 9.47 -11.04 10.01
N PHE A 162 9.86 -9.98 9.32
CA PHE A 162 10.50 -10.11 8.02
C PHE A 162 11.83 -10.86 8.07
N TYR A 163 12.65 -10.68 9.09
CA TYR A 163 13.97 -11.30 9.13
C TYR A 163 13.91 -12.77 9.57
N TYR A 164 13.06 -13.08 10.56
CA TYR A 164 13.05 -14.41 11.20
C TYR A 164 11.87 -15.31 10.77
N SER A 165 10.81 -14.76 10.18
CA SER A 165 9.67 -15.57 9.75
C SER A 165 9.98 -16.37 8.49
N LYS A 166 9.56 -17.64 8.49
CA LYS A 166 9.52 -18.47 7.29
C LYS A 166 8.26 -18.24 6.45
N GLN A 167 7.30 -17.47 6.97
CA GLN A 167 6.08 -17.13 6.23
C GLN A 167 6.47 -16.28 5.03
N ASN A 168 5.92 -16.67 3.88
CA ASN A 168 6.10 -15.95 2.64
C ASN A 168 4.88 -16.15 1.76
N PRO A 169 4.63 -15.21 0.83
CA PRO A 169 3.46 -15.24 -0.04
C PRO A 169 3.41 -16.45 -0.97
N TRP A 170 4.48 -17.23 -1.11
CA TRP A 170 4.60 -18.30 -2.09
C TRP A 170 4.59 -19.69 -1.44
N SER A 171 4.51 -19.74 -0.11
CA SER A 171 4.73 -20.97 0.67
C SER A 171 6.05 -21.69 0.32
N SER A 172 7.06 -20.95 -0.12
CA SER A 172 8.38 -21.50 -0.46
C SER A 172 9.06 -22.13 0.75
N ALA A 173 9.74 -23.25 0.55
CA ALA A 173 10.36 -24.01 1.63
C ALA A 173 11.70 -23.42 2.08
N ASN A 174 12.39 -22.72 1.17
CA ASN A 174 13.70 -22.12 1.41
C ASN A 174 13.84 -20.74 0.74
N LEU A 175 14.89 -20.01 1.14
CA LEU A 175 15.15 -18.65 0.67
C LEU A 175 15.44 -18.57 -0.84
N THR A 176 16.06 -19.60 -1.42
CA THR A 176 16.37 -19.63 -2.85
C THR A 176 15.09 -19.67 -3.71
N GLU A 177 14.15 -20.54 -3.33
CA GLU A 177 12.82 -20.61 -3.96
C GLU A 177 12.04 -19.31 -3.76
N GLU A 178 12.07 -18.75 -2.54
CA GLU A 178 11.39 -17.49 -2.25
C GLU A 178 11.96 -16.33 -3.08
N ASN A 179 13.29 -16.25 -3.20
CA ASN A 179 13.96 -15.25 -4.01
C ASN A 179 13.62 -15.42 -5.50
N PHE A 180 13.56 -16.67 -5.99
CA PHE A 180 13.15 -16.97 -7.36
C PHE A 180 11.72 -16.49 -7.65
N GLU A 181 10.74 -16.88 -6.82
CA GLU A 181 9.34 -16.50 -7.01
C GLU A 181 9.13 -14.99 -6.84
N SER A 182 9.76 -14.37 -5.85
CA SER A 182 9.69 -12.93 -5.62
C SER A 182 10.27 -12.16 -6.81
N LYS A 183 11.45 -12.55 -7.30
CA LYS A 183 12.09 -11.92 -8.45
C LYS A 183 11.26 -12.07 -9.71
N LYS A 184 10.76 -13.28 -9.99
CA LYS A 184 9.85 -13.55 -11.12
C LYS A 184 8.61 -12.66 -11.08
N PHE A 185 7.96 -12.59 -9.92
CA PHE A 185 6.77 -11.74 -9.73
C PHE A 185 7.10 -10.25 -9.97
N PHE A 186 8.16 -9.73 -9.34
CA PHE A 186 8.53 -8.31 -9.47
C PHE A 186 8.93 -7.93 -10.89
N LEU A 187 9.74 -8.74 -11.57
CA LEU A 187 10.13 -8.50 -12.96
C LEU A 187 8.92 -8.50 -13.90
N SER A 188 7.96 -9.40 -13.69
CA SER A 188 6.74 -9.44 -14.50
C SER A 188 5.90 -8.15 -14.38
N LEU A 189 5.84 -7.56 -13.19
CA LEU A 189 5.14 -6.30 -12.94
C LEU A 189 5.89 -5.11 -13.53
N LEU A 190 7.23 -5.07 -13.40
CA LEU A 190 8.05 -4.01 -13.98
C LEU A 190 7.91 -3.98 -15.51
N GLU A 191 7.92 -5.14 -16.18
CA GLU A 191 7.71 -5.22 -17.62
C GLU A 191 6.32 -4.73 -18.04
N GLU A 192 5.29 -5.03 -17.24
CA GLU A 192 3.96 -4.50 -17.50
C GLU A 192 3.88 -2.98 -17.35
N TRP A 193 4.48 -2.40 -16.30
CA TRP A 193 4.49 -0.95 -16.10
C TRP A 193 5.29 -0.19 -17.14
N LYS A 194 6.32 -0.80 -17.75
CA LYS A 194 7.10 -0.16 -18.82
C LYS A 194 6.29 0.08 -20.10
N ILE A 195 5.36 -0.82 -20.41
CA ILE A 195 4.52 -0.74 -21.62
C ILE A 195 3.16 -0.06 -21.35
N ASP A 196 2.89 0.27 -20.08
CA ASP A 196 1.67 0.91 -19.66
C ASP A 196 1.61 2.37 -20.16
N PRO A 197 0.63 2.74 -21.01
CA PRO A 197 0.53 4.09 -21.55
C PRO A 197 0.22 5.16 -20.49
N ASP A 198 -0.22 4.75 -19.29
CA ASP A 198 -0.56 5.64 -18.20
C ASP A 198 0.54 5.75 -17.13
N PHE A 199 1.65 5.03 -17.30
CA PHE A 199 2.80 5.14 -16.42
C PHE A 199 3.51 6.48 -16.61
N ASP A 200 4.13 6.98 -15.54
CA ASP A 200 4.88 8.24 -15.60
C ASP A 200 6.18 8.09 -16.42
N LEU A 201 6.23 8.78 -17.56
CA LEU A 201 7.37 8.77 -18.47
C LEU A 201 8.67 9.22 -17.78
N GLU A 202 8.59 10.13 -16.82
CA GLU A 202 9.77 10.64 -16.09
C GLU A 202 10.42 9.55 -15.22
N LYS A 203 9.66 8.52 -14.83
CA LYS A 203 10.12 7.43 -13.94
C LYS A 203 10.49 6.14 -14.68
N LEU A 204 10.36 6.10 -16.00
CA LEU A 204 10.75 4.93 -16.80
C LEU A 204 12.22 4.56 -16.65
N THR A 205 13.12 5.54 -16.52
CA THR A 205 14.55 5.28 -16.29
C THR A 205 14.75 4.59 -14.93
N SER A 206 14.11 5.08 -13.88
CA SER A 206 14.17 4.47 -12.55
C SER A 206 13.60 3.05 -12.53
N LEU A 207 12.53 2.76 -13.29
CA LEU A 207 12.03 1.40 -13.46
C LEU A 207 13.04 0.47 -14.14
N LYS A 208 13.68 0.94 -15.23
CA LYS A 208 14.70 0.15 -15.94
C LYS A 208 15.89 -0.13 -15.04
N GLU A 209 16.37 0.86 -14.29
CA GLU A 209 17.43 0.67 -13.30
C GLU A 209 17.01 -0.31 -12.20
N PHE A 210 15.76 -0.23 -11.71
CA PHE A 210 15.29 -1.15 -10.68
C PHE A 210 15.23 -2.58 -11.18
N GLN A 211 14.79 -2.78 -12.42
CA GLN A 211 14.82 -4.09 -13.05
C GLN A 211 16.24 -4.65 -13.17
N SER A 212 17.17 -3.89 -13.75
CA SER A 212 18.57 -4.33 -13.87
C SER A 212 19.17 -4.66 -12.50
N CYS A 213 18.83 -3.85 -11.49
CA CYS A 213 19.24 -4.10 -10.11
C CYS A 213 18.70 -5.43 -9.57
N LEU A 214 17.42 -5.73 -9.75
CA LEU A 214 16.85 -7.02 -9.33
C LEU A 214 17.49 -8.18 -10.09
N GLU A 215 17.75 -8.02 -11.39
CA GLU A 215 18.41 -9.02 -12.25
C GLU A 215 19.82 -9.38 -11.75
N GLU A 216 20.59 -8.40 -11.28
CA GLU A 216 21.94 -8.60 -10.71
C GLU A 216 21.96 -9.41 -9.41
N ILE A 217 20.89 -9.41 -8.61
CA ILE A 217 20.84 -10.16 -7.35
C ILE A 217 20.67 -11.67 -7.64
N PRO A 218 21.64 -12.54 -7.30
CA PRO A 218 21.51 -13.98 -7.54
C PRO A 218 20.45 -14.61 -6.64
N ASN A 219 19.61 -15.49 -7.18
CA ASN A 219 18.57 -16.16 -6.41
C ASN A 219 19.13 -17.04 -5.28
N THR A 220 20.36 -17.56 -5.47
CA THR A 220 21.06 -18.42 -4.52
C THR A 220 21.68 -17.65 -3.34
N ASN A 221 21.65 -16.31 -3.36
CA ASN A 221 22.23 -15.49 -2.31
C ASN A 221 21.46 -15.67 -0.99
N GLN A 222 22.14 -16.14 0.05
CA GLN A 222 21.53 -16.42 1.35
C GLN A 222 21.47 -15.18 2.29
N LYS A 223 22.16 -14.10 1.95
CA LYS A 223 22.20 -12.87 2.77
C LYS A 223 21.10 -11.88 2.39
N ILE A 224 20.58 -11.97 1.17
CA ILE A 224 19.57 -11.04 0.65
C ILE A 224 18.26 -11.77 0.48
N ARG A 225 17.23 -11.21 1.12
CA ARG A 225 15.84 -11.64 0.98
C ARG A 225 15.09 -10.67 0.07
N ILE A 226 14.92 -11.05 -1.19
CA ILE A 226 14.28 -10.21 -2.23
C ILE A 226 12.85 -9.84 -1.85
N LEU A 227 12.17 -10.68 -1.07
CA LEU A 227 10.85 -10.40 -0.52
C LEU A 227 10.76 -9.07 0.26
N GLY A 228 11.88 -8.46 0.64
CA GLY A 228 11.92 -7.12 1.27
C GLY A 228 11.34 -5.98 0.41
N PHE A 229 11.09 -6.22 -0.88
CA PHE A 229 10.39 -5.27 -1.77
C PHE A 229 8.89 -5.57 -1.94
N PHE A 230 8.39 -6.65 -1.33
CA PHE A 230 7.06 -7.18 -1.60
C PHE A 230 5.94 -6.16 -1.42
N GLY A 231 5.96 -5.39 -0.34
CA GLY A 231 4.92 -4.40 -0.06
C GLY A 231 4.80 -3.34 -1.14
N PHE A 232 5.91 -2.87 -1.73
CA PHE A 232 5.85 -1.95 -2.87
C PHE A 232 5.14 -2.59 -4.07
N PHE A 233 5.53 -3.80 -4.45
CA PHE A 233 4.91 -4.50 -5.58
C PHE A 233 3.48 -4.99 -5.29
N SER A 234 3.15 -5.32 -4.04
CA SER A 234 1.81 -5.70 -3.60
C SER A 234 0.85 -4.52 -3.62
N ASP A 235 1.33 -3.35 -3.21
CA ASP A 235 0.54 -2.13 -3.16
C ASP A 235 0.24 -1.60 -4.56
N TYR A 236 1.26 -1.50 -5.42
CA TYR A 236 1.09 -0.91 -6.76
C TYR A 236 0.82 -1.93 -7.86
N GLY A 237 1.26 -3.18 -7.70
CA GLY A 237 1.15 -4.24 -8.71
C GLY A 237 -0.24 -4.82 -8.89
N ARG A 238 -1.20 -4.41 -8.06
CA ARG A 238 -2.64 -4.69 -8.26
C ARG A 238 -3.31 -3.78 -9.29
N PHE A 239 -2.64 -2.70 -9.71
CA PHE A 239 -3.16 -1.72 -10.65
C PHE A 239 -2.63 -1.94 -12.08
N THR A 240 -2.73 -3.19 -12.53
CA THR A 240 -2.31 -3.69 -13.85
C THR A 240 -3.38 -3.43 -14.92
N THR A 241 -2.98 -3.48 -16.18
CA THR A 241 -3.89 -3.34 -17.33
C THR A 241 -4.70 -4.61 -17.58
N LYS A 242 -4.14 -5.78 -17.25
CA LYS A 242 -4.73 -7.09 -17.55
C LYS A 242 -6.09 -7.31 -16.90
N ASP A 243 -6.21 -6.91 -15.64
CA ASP A 243 -7.43 -7.12 -14.85
C ASP A 243 -8.56 -6.16 -15.27
N GLN A 244 -8.29 -5.15 -16.11
CA GLN A 244 -9.28 -4.16 -16.54
C GLN A 244 -10.09 -4.56 -17.78
N THR A 245 -9.70 -5.65 -18.44
CA THR A 245 -10.32 -6.11 -19.69
C THR A 245 -11.80 -6.44 -19.53
N ASN A 246 -12.23 -6.79 -18.32
CA ASN A 246 -13.62 -7.13 -18.00
C ASN A 246 -14.48 -5.91 -17.61
N PHE A 247 -13.91 -4.70 -17.51
CA PHE A 247 -14.66 -3.52 -17.11
C PHE A 247 -15.54 -2.93 -18.19
N SER A 248 -16.65 -2.34 -17.75
CA SER A 248 -17.40 -1.39 -18.56
C SER A 248 -16.48 -0.23 -18.99
N LYS A 249 -16.75 0.37 -20.16
CA LYS A 249 -15.96 1.49 -20.70
C LYS A 249 -15.83 2.66 -19.71
N THR A 250 -16.89 2.88 -18.91
CA THR A 250 -16.90 3.89 -17.85
C THR A 250 -15.93 3.53 -16.72
N ASN A 251 -15.95 2.28 -16.24
CA ASN A 251 -15.03 1.81 -15.20
C ASN A 251 -13.58 1.79 -15.67
N GLN A 252 -13.32 1.42 -16.93
CA GLN A 252 -11.97 1.53 -17.53
C GLN A 252 -11.44 2.97 -17.44
N THR A 253 -12.28 3.97 -17.72
CA THR A 253 -11.88 5.38 -17.63
C THR A 253 -11.59 5.80 -16.18
N ARG A 254 -12.41 5.36 -15.22
CA ARG A 254 -12.22 5.65 -13.79
C ARG A 254 -10.96 4.99 -13.24
N VAL A 255 -10.72 3.71 -13.55
CA VAL A 255 -9.52 2.97 -13.14
C VAL A 255 -8.26 3.56 -13.78
N ARG A 256 -8.34 3.95 -15.05
CA ARG A 256 -7.27 4.70 -15.73
C ARG A 256 -6.91 5.99 -14.98
N PHE A 257 -7.91 6.78 -14.58
CA PHE A 257 -7.67 7.99 -13.78
C PHE A 257 -7.01 7.69 -12.43
N ILE A 258 -7.46 6.65 -11.73
CA ILE A 258 -6.86 6.20 -10.46
C ILE A 258 -5.39 5.85 -10.66
N ARG A 259 -5.07 5.08 -11.71
CA ARG A 259 -3.70 4.67 -12.05
C ARG A 259 -2.79 5.85 -12.35
N GLN A 260 -3.24 6.77 -13.21
CA GLN A 260 -2.50 8.00 -13.50
C GLN A 260 -2.24 8.81 -12.23
N THR A 261 -3.22 8.91 -11.35
CA THR A 261 -3.09 9.63 -10.08
C THR A 261 -2.09 8.95 -9.14
N LEU A 262 -2.14 7.63 -9.04
CA LEU A 262 -1.24 6.84 -8.20
C LEU A 262 0.21 6.93 -8.69
N PHE A 263 0.46 6.66 -9.98
CA PHE A 263 1.80 6.64 -10.54
C PHE A 263 2.45 8.02 -10.62
N ARG A 264 1.66 9.11 -10.69
CA ARG A 264 2.19 10.48 -10.61
C ARG A 264 2.27 11.03 -9.18
N SER A 265 1.87 10.24 -8.18
CA SER A 265 1.87 10.70 -6.80
C SER A 265 3.29 10.83 -6.25
N HIS A 266 3.54 11.88 -5.46
CA HIS A 266 4.81 12.03 -4.75
C HIS A 266 5.13 10.82 -3.86
N HIS A 267 4.10 10.19 -3.29
CA HIS A 267 4.25 9.00 -2.46
C HIS A 267 4.82 7.81 -3.25
N PHE A 268 4.26 7.51 -4.43
CA PHE A 268 4.77 6.46 -5.31
C PHE A 268 6.21 6.75 -5.74
N HIS A 269 6.50 7.97 -6.18
CA HIS A 269 7.85 8.39 -6.60
C HIS A 269 8.88 8.17 -5.50
N ARG A 270 8.57 8.63 -4.28
CA ARG A 270 9.48 8.47 -3.14
C ARG A 270 9.65 7.01 -2.73
N ARG A 271 8.60 6.18 -2.81
CA ARG A 271 8.74 4.74 -2.57
C ARG A 271 9.60 4.06 -3.63
N LEU A 272 9.40 4.37 -4.92
CA LEU A 272 10.20 3.84 -6.02
C LEU A 272 11.70 4.17 -5.84
N GLU A 273 12.01 5.42 -5.48
CA GLU A 273 13.39 5.84 -5.19
C GLU A 273 13.99 5.08 -4.00
N ASN A 274 13.23 4.86 -2.92
CA ASN A 274 13.70 4.13 -1.75
C ASN A 274 13.94 2.63 -2.03
N VAL A 275 13.04 1.96 -2.77
CA VAL A 275 13.26 0.55 -3.13
C VAL A 275 14.43 0.39 -4.10
N LEU A 276 14.61 1.33 -5.03
CA LEU A 276 15.75 1.36 -5.93
C LEU A 276 17.08 1.53 -5.17
N THR A 277 17.16 2.52 -4.27
CA THR A 277 18.35 2.72 -3.42
C THR A 277 18.62 1.49 -2.56
N SER A 278 17.60 0.88 -1.96
CA SER A 278 17.74 -0.34 -1.15
C SER A 278 18.24 -1.53 -1.97
N CYS A 279 17.79 -1.65 -3.22
CA CYS A 279 18.28 -2.65 -4.16
C CYS A 279 19.76 -2.41 -4.51
N LYS A 280 20.15 -1.17 -4.84
CA LYS A 280 21.56 -0.82 -5.15
C LYS A 280 22.48 -1.10 -3.96
N ASN A 281 22.04 -0.76 -2.75
CA ASN A 281 22.77 -1.09 -1.51
C ASN A 281 22.92 -2.60 -1.32
N SER A 282 21.89 -3.37 -1.67
CA SER A 282 21.94 -4.84 -1.62
C SER A 282 23.02 -5.37 -2.56
N ILE A 283 23.10 -4.89 -3.81
CA ILE A 283 24.16 -5.27 -4.76
C ILE A 283 25.55 -4.88 -4.24
N GLN A 284 25.71 -3.67 -3.72
CA GLN A 284 26.98 -3.23 -3.16
C GLN A 284 27.44 -4.15 -2.02
N SER A 285 26.52 -4.56 -1.14
CA SER A 285 26.83 -5.52 -0.08
C SER A 285 27.26 -6.90 -0.58
N ILE A 286 26.87 -7.29 -1.81
CA ILE A 286 27.37 -8.51 -2.47
C ILE A 286 28.82 -8.30 -2.95
N LYS A 287 29.15 -7.13 -3.49
CA LYS A 287 30.46 -6.82 -4.10
C LYS A 287 31.57 -6.60 -3.07
N GLU A 288 31.23 -6.18 -1.86
CA GLU A 288 32.18 -5.96 -0.76
C GLU A 288 32.60 -7.26 -0.03
N LEU A 289 32.11 -8.41 -0.50
CA LEU A 289 32.41 -9.76 0.01
C LEU A 289 33.31 -10.54 -0.95
#